data_AF-E1R4D4-F1
#
_entry.id   AF-E1R4D4-F1
#
_cell.length_a   1.000
_cell.length_b   1.000
_cell.length_c   1.000
_cell.angle_alpha   90.00
_cell.angle_beta   90.00
_cell.angle_gamma   90.00
#
_symmetry.space_group_name_H-M   'P 1'
#
loop_
_entity.id
_entity.type
_entity.pdbx_description
1 polymer ?
#
loop_
_entity_poly.entity_id
_entity_poly.type
_entity_poly.pdbx_seq_one_letter_code
_entity_poly.pdbx_strand_id
1 'polypeptide(L)' 'MSDKIQKLFGSPLVVINVGTRRMGDALVKQGVTVAQVDWKPLAGGDKKMQDILSMLGGS' A
#
# COMPACT_ATOMS: atom_id res chain seq x y z
N MET A 1 -15.51 27.80 -8.36
CA MET A 1 -15.39 26.52 -7.62
C MET A 1 -14.38 25.56 -8.26
N SER A 2 -14.00 25.75 -9.52
CA SER A 2 -12.98 25.00 -10.28
C SER A 2 -11.55 25.14 -9.73
N ASP A 3 -11.19 26.30 -9.19
CA ASP A 3 -9.77 26.67 -9.02
C ASP A 3 -9.03 25.85 -7.96
N LYS A 4 -9.72 25.46 -6.88
CA LYS A 4 -9.12 24.64 -5.82
C LYS A 4 -8.83 23.21 -6.30
N ILE A 5 -9.73 22.66 -7.11
CA ILE A 5 -9.59 21.30 -7.66
C ILE A 5 -8.46 21.27 -8.68
N GLN A 6 -8.40 22.25 -9.59
CA GLN A 6 -7.30 22.34 -10.55
C GLN A 6 -5.95 22.54 -9.87
N LYS A 7 -5.90 23.38 -8.83
CA LYS A 7 -4.68 23.57 -8.01
C LYS A 7 -4.23 22.28 -7.31
N LEU A 8 -5.16 21.45 -6.86
CA LEU A 8 -4.85 20.15 -6.26
C LEU A 8 -4.20 19.20 -7.28
N PHE A 9 -4.79 19.05 -8.47
CA PHE A 9 -4.25 18.16 -9.51
C PHE A 9 -2.94 18.67 -10.12
N GLY A 10 -2.66 19.97 -10.07
CA GLY A 10 -1.38 20.54 -10.48
C GLY A 10 -0.28 20.48 -9.40
N SER A 11 -0.61 20.06 -8.18
CA SER A 11 0.37 19.96 -7.09
C SER A 11 1.12 18.62 -7.12
N PRO A 12 2.37 18.56 -6.62
CA PRO A 12 3.12 17.31 -6.54
C PRO A 12 2.37 16.22 -5.76
N LEU A 13 2.23 15.03 -6.37
CA LEU A 13 1.66 13.86 -5.70
C LEU A 13 2.69 13.20 -4.80
N VAL A 14 2.34 13.03 -3.52
CA VAL A 14 3.10 12.25 -2.54
C VAL A 14 2.19 11.18 -1.97
N VAL A 15 2.66 9.93 -1.94
CA VAL A 15 1.84 8.77 -1.57
C VAL A 15 2.40 8.09 -0.33
N ILE A 16 1.54 7.80 0.63
CA ILE A 16 1.83 6.86 1.72
C ILE A 16 1.13 5.54 1.34
N ASN A 17 1.90 4.54 0.93
CA ASN A 17 1.34 3.25 0.55
C ASN A 17 1.19 2.34 1.76
N VAL A 18 -0.04 1.91 2.03
CA VAL A 18 -0.38 0.92 3.06
C VAL A 18 -0.99 -0.29 2.35
N GLY A 19 -0.31 -1.43 2.39
CA GLY A 19 -0.72 -2.63 1.68
C GLY A 19 0.42 -3.21 0.84
N THR A 20 0.08 -3.80 -0.31
CA THR A 20 1.07 -4.53 -1.12
C THR A 20 2.18 -3.60 -1.62
N ARG A 21 3.44 -4.01 -1.41
CA ARG A 21 4.62 -3.27 -1.86
C ARG A 21 4.66 -3.08 -3.38
N ARG A 22 4.11 -4.03 -4.14
CA ARG A 22 4.03 -3.97 -5.61
C ARG A 22 3.31 -2.71 -6.11
N MET A 23 2.29 -2.23 -5.40
CA MET A 23 1.60 -0.98 -5.79
C MET A 23 2.51 0.24 -5.57
N GLY A 24 3.22 0.29 -4.45
CA GLY A 24 4.21 1.33 -4.16
C GLY A 24 5.33 1.36 -5.20
N ASP A 25 5.89 0.20 -5.53
CA ASP A 25 6.95 0.07 -6.54
C ASP A 25 6.50 0.53 -7.94
N ALA A 26 5.25 0.27 -8.31
CA ALA A 26 4.67 0.72 -9.57
C ALA A 26 4.57 2.25 -9.66
N LEU A 27 4.29 2.91 -8.53
CA LEU A 27 4.23 4.37 -8.44
C LEU A 27 5.62 5.01 -8.43
N VAL A 28 6.58 4.40 -7.72
CA VAL A 28 7.99 4.84 -7.75
C VAL A 28 8.56 4.79 -9.17
N LYS A 29 8.24 3.74 -9.95
CA LYS A 29 8.64 3.64 -11.36
C LYS A 29 8.07 4.74 -12.26
N GLN A 30 6.98 5.38 -11.85
CA GLN A 30 6.37 6.53 -12.53
C GLN A 30 6.92 7.86 -12.03
N GLY A 31 7.93 7.85 -11.16
CA GLY A 31 8.55 9.06 -10.60
C GLY A 31 7.77 9.69 -9.44
N VAL A 32 6.76 9.00 -8.90
CA VAL A 32 6.00 9.48 -7.75
C VAL A 32 6.80 9.28 -6.46
N THR A 33 6.75 10.25 -5.55
CA THR A 33 7.35 10.11 -4.21
C THR A 33 6.45 9.22 -3.36
N VAL A 34 6.96 8.06 -2.91
CA VAL A 34 6.19 7.07 -2.16
C VAL A 34 6.90 6.71 -0.85
N ALA A 35 6.17 6.75 0.26
CA ALA A 35 6.55 6.13 1.53
C ALA A 35 5.80 4.81 1.70
N GLN A 36 6.51 3.69 1.65
CA GLN A 36 5.92 2.37 1.93
C GLN A 36 5.80 2.17 3.44
N VAL A 37 4.60 1.88 3.92
CA VAL A 37 4.37 1.46 5.31
C VAL A 37 4.36 -0.06 5.35
N ASP A 38 5.27 -0.64 6.12
CA ASP A 38 5.26 -2.08 6.44
C ASP A 38 4.25 -2.37 7.55
N TRP A 39 2.98 -2.11 7.24
CA TRP A 39 1.87 -2.34 8.16
C TRP A 39 1.40 -3.79 8.07
N LYS A 40 1.31 -4.45 9.22
CA LYS A 40 0.64 -5.74 9.38
C LYS A 40 -0.57 -5.54 10.30
N PRO A 41 -1.78 -5.99 9.92
CA PRO A 41 -2.90 -5.93 10.84
C PRO A 41 -2.59 -6.75 12.10
N LEU A 42 -2.97 -6.25 13.27
CA LEU A 42 -2.93 -6.98 14.55
C LEU A 42 -3.88 -8.19 14.60
N ALA A 43 -4.51 -8.53 13.47
CA ALA A 43 -5.38 -9.67 13.37
C ALA A 43 -4.53 -10.94 13.53
N GLY A 44 -4.39 -11.37 14.78
CA GLY A 44 -4.15 -12.75 15.16
C GLY A 44 -5.29 -13.58 14.61
N GLY A 45 -5.24 -13.90 13.32
CA GLY A 45 -6.10 -14.90 12.72
C GLY A 45 -6.02 -16.19 13.54
N ASP A 46 -7.04 -17.04 13.44
CA ASP A 46 -7.02 -18.35 14.07
C ASP A 46 -5.69 -19.02 13.74
N LYS A 47 -4.86 -19.23 14.76
CA LYS A 47 -3.50 -19.75 14.63
C LYS A 47 -3.50 -21.03 13.81
N LYS A 48 -4.55 -21.87 13.94
CA LYS A 48 -4.73 -23.07 13.15
C LYS A 48 -4.85 -22.80 11.65
N MET A 49 -5.56 -21.74 11.26
CA MET A 49 -5.71 -21.37 9.85
C MET A 49 -4.39 -20.85 9.28
N GLN A 50 -3.63 -20.08 10.06
CA GLN A 50 -2.30 -19.63 9.65
C GLN A 50 -1.33 -20.79 9.48
N ASP A 51 -1.36 -21.77 10.40
CA ASP A 51 -0.53 -22.98 10.31
C ASP A 51 -0.88 -23.79 9.06
N ILE A 52 -2.18 -23.99 8.76
CA ILE A 52 -2.63 -24.69 7.55
C ILE A 52 -2.18 -23.95 6.28
N LEU A 53 -2.36 -22.63 6.21
CA LEU A 53 -1.95 -21.84 5.05
C LEU A 53 -0.43 -21.91 4.83
N SER A 54 0.36 -21.91 5.90
CA SER A 54 1.82 -22.05 5.82
C SER A 54 2.24 -23.43 5.25
N MET A 55 1.54 -24.50 5.63
CA MET A 55 1.77 -25.85 5.10
C MET A 55 1.41 -25.97 3.61
N LEU A 56 0.47 -25.16 3.13
CA LEU A 56 0.02 -25.13 1.74
C LEU A 56 0.84 -24.16 0.86
N GLY A 57 1.86 -23.51 1.42
CA GLY A 57 2.74 -22.57 0.69
C GLY A 57 2.16 -21.16 0.54
N GLY A 58 1.11 -20.82 1.30
CA GLY A 58 0.58 -19.46 1.40
C GLY A 58 1.40 -18.66 2.41
N SER A 59 2.26 -17.78 1.92
CA SER A 59 2.98 -16.76 2.70
C SER A 59 2.63 -15.37 2.22
#